data_AF-A0ABD3D5L4-F1
#
_entry.id   AF-A0ABD3D5L4-F1
#
_cell.length_a   1.000
_cell.length_b   1.000
_cell.length_c   1.000
_cell.angle_alpha   90.00
_cell.angle_beta   90.00
_cell.angle_gamma   90.00
#
_symmetry.space_group_name_H-M   'P 1'
#
loop_
_entity.id
_entity.type
_entity.pdbx_description
1 polymer ?
#
loop_
_entity_poly.entity_id
_entity_poly.type
_entity_poly.pdbx_seq_one_letter_code
_entity_poly.pdbx_strand_id
1 'polypeptide(L)'
;MKKSILGTKSNRLLSIAALAGAFIIFSALLWFNYKEPKFPSLLSNHNIIEPIENTFYDDPEIHYTIDKPMFNWDEKRSDWLKKHPNHGSKNGVLVVTGSQPSPCKNPSGDYFLLRLFKNKVDYCRIHGYKIFYNNGFLEPKMTSFWAKISILKAAMLAHPEIEWLFWVDSDAIFTDMELKIPFERYEDHNNMVVHGWPNLIYRDKSWVGVNAGVFLIRNSQWAMDFLDVWAYMGPKSPHFINWGRVLRETLNDKMFPESDDQSALVYLLLKGGKKWTDKIYVENEYFLHGYWLDFANKFDEIAKKYYSRVKKLRRAHTEVASESYAAERVGGDGKRPCVTHFTGCQLCSGDINTDNSCTVGMERALNFADNQVLRNYGFVHPDIGNGSLLLPLSFD
;
A
#
# COMPACT_ATOMS: atom_id res chain seq x y z
N MET A 1 39.61 -72.30 -46.36
CA MET A 1 40.70 -71.36 -46.00
C MET A 1 40.28 -70.57 -44.77
N LYS A 2 40.97 -70.76 -43.63
CA LYS A 2 40.80 -69.98 -42.39
C LYS A 2 41.55 -68.65 -42.54
N LYS A 3 40.88 -67.50 -42.32
CA LYS A 3 41.52 -66.22 -41.97
C LYS A 3 40.65 -65.44 -40.97
N SER A 4 41.07 -65.52 -39.70
CA SER A 4 41.19 -64.45 -38.70
C SER A 4 40.17 -63.29 -38.71
N ILE A 5 39.23 -63.31 -37.75
CA ILE A 5 38.53 -62.10 -37.25
C ILE A 5 39.02 -61.87 -35.80
N LEU A 6 40.15 -61.18 -35.67
CA LEU A 6 40.64 -60.62 -34.41
C LEU A 6 41.09 -59.19 -34.73
N GLY A 7 40.20 -58.22 -34.53
CA GLY A 7 40.54 -56.84 -34.90
C GLY A 7 39.50 -55.75 -34.64
N THR A 8 38.54 -55.90 -33.71
CA THR A 8 37.54 -54.84 -33.48
C THR A 8 37.17 -54.54 -32.02
N LYS A 9 37.66 -55.30 -31.03
CA LYS A 9 37.37 -55.01 -29.60
C LYS A 9 38.37 -54.07 -28.91
N SER A 10 39.64 -54.02 -29.34
CA SER A 10 40.69 -53.23 -28.67
C SER A 10 40.50 -51.71 -28.85
N ASN A 11 40.16 -51.24 -30.05
CA ASN A 11 40.11 -49.80 -30.35
C ASN A 11 38.91 -49.06 -29.70
N ARG A 12 37.79 -49.75 -29.42
CA ARG A 12 36.64 -49.13 -28.74
C ARG A 12 36.88 -48.91 -27.24
N LEU A 13 37.59 -49.84 -26.58
CA LEU A 13 37.93 -49.72 -25.16
C LEU A 13 38.97 -48.63 -24.90
N LEU A 14 39.99 -48.49 -25.77
CA LEU A 14 40.95 -47.38 -25.67
C LEU A 14 40.30 -46.00 -25.89
N SER A 15 39.33 -45.90 -26.81
CA SER A 15 38.66 -44.64 -27.11
C SER A 15 37.74 -44.16 -25.97
N ILE A 16 37.05 -45.09 -25.30
CA ILE A 16 36.18 -44.77 -24.15
C ILE A 16 37.01 -44.41 -22.92
N ALA A 17 38.13 -45.11 -22.69
CA ALA A 17 39.05 -44.79 -21.58
C ALA A 17 39.75 -43.43 -21.77
N ALA A 18 40.12 -43.07 -23.00
CA ALA A 18 40.71 -41.77 -23.31
C ALA A 18 39.71 -40.61 -23.13
N LEU A 19 38.45 -40.80 -23.52
CA LEU A 19 37.38 -39.81 -23.31
C LEU A 19 37.04 -39.64 -21.83
N ALA A 20 36.97 -40.74 -21.06
CA ALA A 20 36.73 -40.68 -19.62
C ALA A 20 37.90 -40.02 -18.87
N GLY A 21 39.15 -40.33 -19.25
CA GLY A 21 40.34 -39.69 -18.69
C GLY A 21 40.40 -38.19 -18.97
N ALA A 22 40.09 -37.77 -20.20
CA ALA A 22 40.03 -36.35 -20.56
C ALA A 22 38.92 -35.60 -19.79
N PHE A 23 37.77 -36.22 -19.58
CA PHE A 23 36.66 -35.61 -18.83
C PHE A 23 36.97 -35.43 -17.34
N ILE A 24 37.67 -36.41 -16.73
CA ILE A 24 38.10 -36.35 -15.33
C ILE A 24 39.20 -35.30 -15.13
N ILE A 25 40.13 -35.17 -16.08
CA ILE A 25 41.18 -34.15 -16.02
C ILE A 25 40.58 -32.74 -16.22
N PHE A 26 39.63 -32.59 -17.14
CA PHE A 26 38.97 -31.30 -17.39
C PHE A 26 38.09 -30.87 -16.21
N SER A 27 37.36 -31.81 -15.58
CA SER A 27 36.56 -31.52 -14.39
C SER A 27 37.43 -31.24 -13.16
N ALA A 28 38.55 -31.95 -12.97
CA ALA A 28 39.50 -31.65 -11.91
C ALA A 28 40.16 -30.28 -12.10
N LEU A 29 40.55 -29.91 -13.33
CA LEU A 29 41.13 -28.60 -13.63
C LEU A 29 40.13 -27.46 -13.45
N LEU A 30 38.85 -27.69 -13.75
CA LEU A 30 37.77 -26.74 -13.44
C LEU A 30 37.57 -26.61 -11.93
N TRP A 31 37.59 -27.71 -11.17
CA TRP A 31 37.42 -27.68 -9.71
C TRP A 31 38.60 -27.03 -8.98
N PHE A 32 39.85 -27.25 -9.42
CA PHE A 32 41.03 -26.65 -8.82
C PHE A 32 41.27 -25.19 -9.22
N ASN A 33 40.73 -24.73 -10.35
CA ASN A 33 40.81 -23.32 -10.78
C ASN A 33 39.54 -22.50 -10.52
N TYR A 34 38.49 -23.10 -9.96
CA TYR A 34 37.30 -22.36 -9.55
C TYR A 34 37.57 -21.64 -8.22
N LYS A 35 38.14 -20.44 -8.31
CA LYS A 35 38.03 -19.47 -7.22
C LYS A 35 36.62 -18.90 -7.26
N GLU A 36 35.81 -19.20 -6.25
CA GLU A 36 34.55 -18.48 -6.07
C GLU A 36 34.81 -16.97 -6.10
N PRO A 37 34.06 -16.20 -6.90
CA PRO A 37 34.13 -14.76 -6.82
C PRO A 37 33.62 -14.33 -5.44
N LYS A 38 34.56 -13.96 -4.56
CA LYS A 38 34.22 -13.32 -3.28
C LYS A 38 33.71 -11.93 -3.59
N PHE A 39 32.39 -11.74 -3.54
CA PHE A 39 31.82 -10.42 -3.48
C PHE A 39 32.34 -9.71 -2.22
N PRO A 40 32.82 -8.46 -2.31
CA PRO A 40 33.10 -7.69 -1.12
C PRO A 40 31.78 -7.50 -0.38
N SER A 41 31.64 -8.13 0.78
CA SER A 41 30.56 -7.82 1.71
C SER A 41 30.83 -6.45 2.32
N LEU A 42 30.40 -5.40 1.63
CA LEU A 42 30.06 -4.15 2.29
C LEU A 42 28.76 -4.38 3.06
N LEU A 43 28.85 -5.16 4.14
CA LEU A 43 27.88 -5.08 5.22
C LEU A 43 28.12 -3.72 5.87
N SER A 44 27.34 -2.72 5.45
CA SER A 44 27.17 -1.53 6.26
C SER A 44 26.64 -2.00 7.61
N ASN A 45 27.48 -1.92 8.64
CA ASN A 45 27.07 -2.07 10.04
C ASN A 45 26.11 -0.93 10.39
N HIS A 46 24.87 -1.02 9.93
CA HIS A 46 23.75 -0.39 10.62
C HIS A 46 23.28 -1.39 11.67
N ASN A 47 24.12 -1.60 12.68
CA ASN A 47 23.66 -2.24 13.90
C ASN A 47 22.65 -1.26 14.53
N ILE A 48 21.38 -1.46 14.22
CA ILE A 48 20.26 -0.93 14.99
C ILE A 48 20.31 -1.71 16.30
N ILE A 49 21.15 -1.25 17.23
CA ILE A 49 21.21 -1.80 18.58
C ILE A 49 20.08 -1.07 19.32
N GLU A 50 18.99 -1.77 19.62
CA GLU A 50 18.04 -1.26 20.60
C GLU A 50 18.82 -0.91 21.88
N PRO A 51 18.66 0.30 22.44
CA PRO A 51 19.29 0.67 23.69
C PRO A 51 19.02 -0.40 24.74
N ILE A 52 20.01 -0.75 25.54
CA ILE A 52 19.90 -1.71 26.66
C ILE A 52 18.90 -1.21 27.73
N GLU A 53 18.42 0.02 27.62
CA GLU A 53 17.46 0.62 28.54
C GLU A 53 16.03 0.13 28.29
N ASN A 54 15.37 -0.31 29.35
CA ASN A 54 13.98 -0.75 29.30
C ASN A 54 13.06 0.31 28.65
N THR A 55 12.17 -0.13 27.79
CA THR A 55 11.12 0.66 27.14
C THR A 55 9.74 0.08 27.47
N PHE A 56 8.68 0.57 26.83
CA PHE A 56 7.35 -0.04 26.99
C PHE A 56 7.28 -1.46 26.41
N TYR A 57 8.25 -1.88 25.58
CA TYR A 57 8.32 -3.24 25.07
C TYR A 57 8.63 -4.27 26.17
N ASP A 58 9.17 -3.84 27.31
CA ASP A 58 9.49 -4.69 28.46
C ASP A 58 8.32 -4.81 29.47
N ASP A 59 7.20 -4.11 29.21
CA ASP A 59 6.01 -4.16 30.07
C ASP A 59 5.10 -5.34 29.65
N PRO A 60 4.93 -6.37 30.50
CA PRO A 60 4.12 -7.55 30.17
C PRO A 60 2.62 -7.25 30.02
N GLU A 61 2.16 -6.07 30.46
CA GLU A 61 0.77 -5.63 30.30
C GLU A 61 0.52 -4.93 28.95
N ILE A 62 1.57 -4.75 28.12
CA ILE A 62 1.43 -4.21 26.77
C ILE A 62 0.99 -5.30 25.80
N HIS A 63 -0.11 -5.02 25.09
CA HIS A 63 -0.69 -5.93 24.11
C HIS A 63 -0.98 -5.22 22.79
N TYR A 64 -0.63 -5.89 21.69
CA TYR A 64 -0.88 -5.42 20.33
C TYR A 64 -2.33 -5.65 19.88
N THR A 65 -3.06 -6.49 20.61
CA THR A 65 -4.39 -6.97 20.25
C THR A 65 -5.47 -5.96 20.64
N ILE A 66 -6.56 -5.92 19.88
CA ILE A 66 -7.66 -4.95 20.08
C ILE A 66 -8.61 -5.30 21.24
N ASP A 67 -8.42 -6.42 21.94
CA ASP A 67 -9.21 -6.80 23.11
C ASP A 67 -8.83 -6.02 24.38
N LYS A 68 -7.61 -5.50 24.44
CA LYS A 68 -7.09 -4.76 25.60
C LYS A 68 -6.79 -3.31 25.22
N PRO A 69 -7.50 -2.33 25.79
CA PRO A 69 -7.23 -0.92 25.50
C PRO A 69 -5.77 -0.52 25.81
N MET A 70 -5.21 0.37 25.00
CA MET A 70 -3.89 0.95 25.26
C MET A 70 -4.07 2.27 26.02
N PHE A 71 -3.39 2.41 27.17
CA PHE A 71 -3.42 3.64 27.96
C PHE A 71 -2.04 4.30 28.00
N ASN A 72 -2.01 5.63 28.14
CA ASN A 72 -0.80 6.45 28.23
C ASN A 72 0.19 6.24 27.07
N TRP A 73 -0.33 5.99 25.87
CA TRP A 73 0.44 5.74 24.66
C TRP A 73 1.30 6.94 24.27
N ASP A 74 0.78 8.16 24.39
CA ASP A 74 1.56 9.37 24.07
C ASP A 74 2.78 9.52 24.99
N GLU A 75 2.65 9.17 26.27
CA GLU A 75 3.76 9.17 27.24
C GLU A 75 4.79 8.09 26.88
N LYS A 76 4.33 6.84 26.68
CA LYS A 76 5.18 5.70 26.29
C LYS A 76 5.95 5.97 25.00
N ARG A 77 5.26 6.51 23.99
CA ARG A 77 5.83 6.87 22.69
C ARG A 77 6.83 8.01 22.82
N SER A 78 6.50 9.05 23.59
CA SER A 78 7.40 10.18 23.86
C SER A 78 8.68 9.73 24.54
N ASP A 79 8.59 8.86 25.54
CA ASP A 79 9.75 8.31 26.24
C ASP A 79 10.61 7.41 25.34
N TRP A 80 9.97 6.61 24.48
CA TRP A 80 10.69 5.85 23.45
C TRP A 80 11.44 6.79 22.47
N LEU A 81 10.80 7.85 21.98
CA LEU A 81 11.41 8.81 21.06
C LEU A 81 12.58 9.57 21.67
N LYS A 82 12.51 9.94 22.96
CA LYS A 82 13.64 10.57 23.68
C LYS A 82 14.88 9.67 23.73
N LYS A 83 14.67 8.37 23.86
CA LYS A 83 15.75 7.35 23.84
C LYS A 83 16.27 7.06 22.43
N HIS A 84 15.52 7.44 21.39
CA HIS A 84 15.81 7.16 19.98
C HIS A 84 15.77 8.44 19.10
N PRO A 85 16.57 9.48 19.41
CA PRO A 85 16.45 10.80 18.81
C PRO A 85 16.64 10.83 17.27
N ASN A 86 17.35 9.86 16.70
CA ASN A 86 17.60 9.77 15.26
C ASN A 86 16.50 9.03 14.46
N HIS A 87 15.48 8.48 15.12
CA HIS A 87 14.47 7.65 14.46
C HIS A 87 13.16 8.39 14.20
N GLY A 88 12.83 9.40 15.01
CA GLY A 88 11.58 10.16 14.87
C GLY A 88 11.61 11.13 13.69
N SER A 89 10.51 11.18 12.93
CA SER A 89 10.25 12.22 11.93
C SER A 89 8.86 12.80 12.14
N LYS A 90 8.76 14.15 12.20
CA LYS A 90 7.49 14.87 12.37
C LYS A 90 6.46 14.49 11.28
N ASN A 91 6.94 14.12 10.09
CA ASN A 91 6.10 13.70 8.97
C ASN A 91 6.45 12.27 8.52
N GLY A 92 6.95 11.42 9.42
CA GLY A 92 7.19 10.01 9.11
C GLY A 92 5.89 9.29 8.82
N VAL A 93 5.80 8.63 7.66
CA VAL A 93 4.59 7.93 7.18
C VAL A 93 4.85 6.44 7.04
N LEU A 94 3.91 5.64 7.54
CA LEU A 94 3.77 4.23 7.24
C LEU A 94 2.50 4.01 6.43
N VAL A 95 2.65 3.65 5.16
CA VAL A 95 1.53 3.18 4.35
C VAL A 95 1.19 1.76 4.79
N VAL A 96 -0.07 1.54 5.17
CA VAL A 96 -0.58 0.25 5.64
C VAL A 96 -1.64 -0.23 4.66
N THR A 97 -1.46 -1.45 4.17
CA THR A 97 -2.39 -2.12 3.25
C THR A 97 -2.47 -3.60 3.62
N GLY A 98 -3.45 -4.33 3.09
CA GLY A 98 -3.49 -5.77 3.25
C GLY A 98 -4.50 -6.47 2.37
N SER A 99 -4.36 -7.79 2.28
CA SER A 99 -5.32 -8.70 1.65
C SER A 99 -5.53 -9.93 2.53
N GLN A 100 -6.50 -10.75 2.16
CA GLN A 100 -6.73 -12.03 2.81
C GLN A 100 -5.50 -12.97 2.69
N PRO A 101 -5.27 -13.89 3.65
CA PRO A 101 -4.16 -14.84 3.64
C PRO A 101 -4.25 -15.90 2.55
N SER A 102 -5.48 -16.30 2.20
CA SER A 102 -5.71 -17.35 1.22
C SER A 102 -5.63 -16.82 -0.20
N PRO A 103 -5.28 -17.67 -1.19
CA PRO A 103 -5.39 -17.32 -2.60
C PRO A 103 -6.79 -16.78 -2.95
N CYS A 104 -6.84 -15.91 -3.94
CA CYS A 104 -8.12 -15.43 -4.43
C CYS A 104 -8.94 -16.55 -5.07
N LYS A 105 -10.26 -16.49 -4.91
CA LYS A 105 -11.18 -17.41 -5.59
C LYS A 105 -11.14 -17.18 -7.10
N ASN A 106 -11.10 -15.91 -7.51
CA ASN A 106 -10.84 -15.51 -8.88
C ASN A 106 -9.32 -15.54 -9.15
N PRO A 107 -8.83 -16.37 -10.09
CA PRO A 107 -7.39 -16.49 -10.38
C PRO A 107 -6.72 -15.17 -10.80
N SER A 108 -7.46 -14.27 -11.44
CA SER A 108 -6.92 -12.95 -11.83
C SER A 108 -6.77 -12.00 -10.63
N GLY A 109 -7.42 -12.29 -9.50
CA GLY A 109 -7.37 -11.46 -8.30
C GLY A 109 -5.96 -11.30 -7.74
N ASP A 110 -5.22 -12.40 -7.62
CA ASP A 110 -3.84 -12.37 -7.10
C ASP A 110 -2.88 -11.62 -8.04
N TYR A 111 -3.11 -11.69 -9.36
CA TYR A 111 -2.38 -10.88 -10.35
C TYR A 111 -2.58 -9.38 -10.11
N PHE A 112 -3.83 -8.94 -9.90
CA PHE A 112 -4.10 -7.55 -9.58
C PHE A 112 -3.54 -7.14 -8.22
N LEU A 113 -3.67 -7.98 -7.19
CA LEU A 113 -3.10 -7.70 -5.86
C LEU A 113 -1.59 -7.44 -5.92
N LEU A 114 -0.84 -8.21 -6.73
CA LEU A 114 0.58 -7.97 -6.97
C LEU A 114 0.83 -6.61 -7.60
N ARG A 115 0.09 -6.25 -8.65
CA ARG A 115 0.26 -4.95 -9.33
C ARG A 115 -0.15 -3.77 -8.45
N LEU A 116 -1.20 -3.93 -7.65
CA LEU A 116 -1.68 -2.96 -6.67
C LEU A 116 -0.63 -2.74 -5.57
N PHE A 117 0.02 -3.82 -5.11
CA PHE A 117 1.13 -3.69 -4.18
C PHE A 117 2.35 -3.02 -4.80
N LYS A 118 2.76 -3.38 -6.02
CA LYS A 118 3.83 -2.68 -6.76
C LYS A 118 3.57 -1.18 -6.82
N ASN A 119 2.36 -0.76 -7.19
CA ASN A 119 1.99 0.67 -7.24
C ASN A 119 2.24 1.38 -5.90
N LYS A 120 1.82 0.76 -4.79
CA LYS A 120 2.06 1.30 -3.44
C LYS A 120 3.54 1.35 -3.09
N VAL A 121 4.32 0.33 -3.47
CA VAL A 121 5.79 0.30 -3.28
C VAL A 121 6.46 1.43 -4.05
N ASP A 122 6.07 1.67 -5.31
CA ASP A 122 6.60 2.77 -6.12
C ASP A 122 6.32 4.13 -5.47
N TYR A 123 5.09 4.35 -4.99
CA TYR A 123 4.70 5.59 -4.33
C TYR A 123 5.49 5.79 -3.02
N CYS A 124 5.60 4.74 -2.21
CA CYS A 124 6.37 4.79 -0.96
C CYS A 124 7.85 5.08 -1.22
N ARG A 125 8.46 4.45 -2.24
CA ARG A 125 9.85 4.70 -2.64
C ARG A 125 10.06 6.16 -3.02
N ILE A 126 9.20 6.72 -3.86
CA ILE A 126 9.32 8.11 -4.36
C ILE A 126 9.27 9.11 -3.21
N HIS A 127 8.40 8.89 -2.22
CA HIS A 127 8.18 9.84 -1.11
C HIS A 127 8.96 9.51 0.17
N GLY A 128 9.77 8.44 0.18
CA GLY A 128 10.50 8.00 1.37
C GLY A 128 9.59 7.48 2.49
N TYR A 129 8.40 6.99 2.15
CA TYR A 129 7.47 6.40 3.12
C TYR A 129 7.82 4.93 3.38
N LYS A 130 7.52 4.45 4.59
CA LYS A 130 7.57 3.02 4.90
C LYS A 130 6.28 2.35 4.40
N ILE A 131 6.32 1.04 4.18
CA ILE A 131 5.15 0.26 3.81
C ILE A 131 5.05 -1.00 4.66
N PHE A 132 3.84 -1.30 5.14
CA PHE A 132 3.49 -2.55 5.81
C PHE A 132 2.34 -3.22 5.07
N TYR A 133 2.58 -4.43 4.58
CA TYR A 133 1.57 -5.27 3.95
C TYR A 133 1.18 -6.40 4.90
N ASN A 134 -0.04 -6.34 5.41
CA ASN A 134 -0.57 -7.42 6.24
C ASN A 134 -1.34 -8.43 5.38
N ASN A 135 -1.03 -9.71 5.56
CA ASN A 135 -1.72 -10.82 4.91
C ASN A 135 -2.32 -11.82 5.90
N GLY A 136 -2.60 -11.41 7.14
CA GLY A 136 -3.14 -12.28 8.20
C GLY A 136 -4.26 -11.62 9.01
N PHE A 137 -5.13 -12.43 9.62
CA PHE A 137 -6.16 -11.90 10.53
C PHE A 137 -5.61 -11.80 11.96
N LEU A 138 -5.21 -10.59 12.38
CA LEU A 138 -4.72 -10.35 13.75
C LEU A 138 -5.83 -10.49 14.82
N GLU A 139 -7.10 -10.34 14.41
CA GLU A 139 -8.27 -10.68 15.20
C GLU A 139 -9.22 -11.50 14.32
N PRO A 140 -9.39 -12.81 14.57
CA PRO A 140 -10.16 -13.71 13.70
C PRO A 140 -11.62 -13.30 13.49
N LYS A 141 -12.25 -12.57 14.41
CA LYS A 141 -13.62 -12.07 14.24
C LYS A 141 -13.70 -10.82 13.35
N MET A 142 -12.62 -10.04 13.27
CA MET A 142 -12.57 -8.78 12.51
C MET A 142 -12.01 -9.05 11.12
N THR A 143 -12.85 -9.55 10.22
CA THR A 143 -12.46 -9.90 8.83
C THR A 143 -12.86 -8.81 7.85
N SER A 144 -12.47 -8.96 6.57
CA SER A 144 -12.81 -8.03 5.50
C SER A 144 -12.39 -6.58 5.85
N PHE A 145 -13.24 -5.61 5.56
CA PHE A 145 -13.04 -4.19 5.86
C PHE A 145 -12.86 -3.86 7.36
N TRP A 146 -13.24 -4.75 8.29
CA TRP A 146 -12.97 -4.55 9.72
C TRP A 146 -11.54 -4.92 10.14
N ALA A 147 -10.81 -5.71 9.34
CA ALA A 147 -9.47 -6.20 9.70
C ALA A 147 -8.44 -5.06 9.87
N LYS A 148 -8.65 -3.94 9.17
CA LYS A 148 -7.76 -2.76 9.23
C LYS A 148 -7.55 -2.23 10.63
N ILE A 149 -8.54 -2.35 11.52
CA ILE A 149 -8.48 -1.78 12.86
C ILE A 149 -7.40 -2.48 13.72
N SER A 150 -7.36 -3.82 13.69
CA SER A 150 -6.33 -4.56 14.44
C SER A 150 -4.95 -4.40 13.84
N ILE A 151 -4.86 -4.29 12.52
CA ILE A 151 -3.61 -4.02 11.80
C ILE A 151 -3.05 -2.64 12.18
N LEU A 152 -3.89 -1.60 12.20
CA LEU A 152 -3.48 -0.24 12.54
C LEU A 152 -2.99 -0.13 13.99
N LYS A 153 -3.70 -0.76 14.94
CA LYS A 153 -3.25 -0.80 16.34
C LYS A 153 -1.88 -1.47 16.44
N ALA A 154 -1.71 -2.65 15.86
CA ALA A 154 -0.44 -3.37 15.91
C ALA A 154 0.70 -2.57 15.24
N ALA A 155 0.42 -1.92 14.10
CA ALA A 155 1.37 -1.08 13.39
C ALA A 155 1.78 0.17 14.21
N MET A 156 0.85 0.80 14.94
CA MET A 156 1.18 1.93 15.82
C MET A 156 2.16 1.54 16.93
N LEU A 157 1.97 0.37 17.57
CA LEU A 157 2.88 -0.15 18.60
C LEU A 157 4.23 -0.60 18.02
N ALA A 158 4.23 -1.20 16.83
CA ALA A 158 5.44 -1.66 16.16
C ALA A 158 6.29 -0.49 15.63
N HIS A 159 5.68 0.67 15.41
CA HIS A 159 6.31 1.83 14.81
C HIS A 159 6.12 3.11 15.64
N PRO A 160 6.66 3.19 16.87
CA PRO A 160 6.58 4.40 17.70
C PRO A 160 7.27 5.60 17.04
N GLU A 161 8.21 5.39 16.11
CA GLU A 161 8.88 6.43 15.34
C GLU A 161 8.01 7.10 14.26
N ILE A 162 6.93 6.44 13.84
CA ILE A 162 6.03 6.92 12.79
C ILE A 162 5.01 7.87 13.38
N GLU A 163 4.80 9.01 12.71
CA GLU A 163 3.79 9.99 13.10
C GLU A 163 2.43 9.69 12.46
N TRP A 164 2.42 9.30 11.19
CA TRP A 164 1.20 9.05 10.42
C TRP A 164 1.15 7.64 9.87
N LEU A 165 0.06 6.94 10.14
CA LEU A 165 -0.31 5.74 9.41
C LEU A 165 -1.26 6.14 8.29
N PHE A 166 -0.94 5.71 7.07
CA PHE A 166 -1.76 5.94 5.89
C PHE A 166 -2.40 4.62 5.47
N TRP A 167 -3.64 4.37 5.89
CA TRP A 167 -4.38 3.20 5.45
C TRP A 167 -4.79 3.37 3.98
N VAL A 168 -4.49 2.36 3.17
CA VAL A 168 -4.86 2.31 1.75
C VAL A 168 -5.36 0.90 1.43
N ASP A 169 -6.65 0.77 1.10
CA ASP A 169 -7.26 -0.50 0.71
C ASP A 169 -6.49 -1.16 -0.46
N SER A 170 -6.60 -2.49 -0.55
CA SER A 170 -5.88 -3.25 -1.57
C SER A 170 -6.28 -2.86 -2.99
N ASP A 171 -7.55 -2.55 -3.24
CA ASP A 171 -8.14 -2.11 -4.51
C ASP A 171 -8.02 -0.59 -4.77
N ALA A 172 -7.24 0.13 -3.95
CA ALA A 172 -6.95 1.55 -4.13
C ALA A 172 -5.57 1.78 -4.76
N ILE A 173 -5.50 2.69 -5.74
CA ILE A 173 -4.33 2.91 -6.59
C ILE A 173 -3.85 4.35 -6.45
N PHE A 174 -2.58 4.57 -6.11
CA PHE A 174 -1.96 5.88 -6.25
C PHE A 174 -1.87 6.22 -7.74
N THR A 175 -2.68 7.19 -8.17
CA THR A 175 -2.72 7.65 -9.56
C THR A 175 -2.10 9.03 -9.72
N ASP A 176 -1.76 9.69 -8.61
CA ASP A 176 -0.86 10.85 -8.56
C ASP A 176 0.46 10.52 -7.85
N MET A 177 1.45 9.98 -8.58
CA MET A 177 2.75 9.56 -8.02
C MET A 177 3.66 10.74 -7.61
N GLU A 178 3.20 11.97 -7.85
CA GLU A 178 3.92 13.21 -7.54
C GLU A 178 3.32 13.93 -6.33
N LEU A 179 2.05 13.67 -6.00
CA LEU A 179 1.36 14.39 -4.94
C LEU A 179 1.88 13.94 -3.58
N LYS A 180 2.53 14.86 -2.87
CA LYS A 180 2.87 14.71 -1.46
C LYS A 180 1.69 15.14 -0.59
N ILE A 181 1.42 14.38 0.46
CA ILE A 181 0.38 14.73 1.43
C ILE A 181 0.76 16.07 2.10
N PRO A 182 -0.10 17.09 2.08
CA PRO A 182 0.21 18.41 2.62
C PRO A 182 0.02 18.41 4.15
N PHE A 183 0.89 17.70 4.89
CA PHE A 183 0.76 17.49 6.33
C PHE A 183 0.65 18.79 7.15
N GLU A 184 1.26 19.88 6.67
CA GLU A 184 1.16 21.23 7.25
C GLU A 184 -0.30 21.67 7.45
N ARG A 185 -1.21 21.26 6.55
CA ARG A 185 -2.66 21.53 6.65
C ARG A 185 -3.31 20.80 7.84
N TYR A 186 -2.73 19.70 8.30
CA TYR A 186 -3.30 18.82 9.31
C TYR A 186 -2.59 18.90 10.67
N GLU A 187 -1.60 19.80 10.81
CA GLU A 187 -0.82 19.95 12.04
C GLU A 187 -1.67 20.45 13.22
N ASP A 188 -2.62 21.34 12.97
CA ASP A 188 -3.44 21.97 14.00
C ASP A 188 -4.66 21.13 14.38
N HIS A 189 -4.42 20.18 15.28
CA HIS A 189 -5.44 19.45 16.04
C HIS A 189 -6.08 18.23 15.39
N ASN A 190 -5.73 17.85 14.16
CA ASN A 190 -6.31 16.66 13.52
C ASN A 190 -5.49 15.40 13.81
N ASN A 191 -6.18 14.34 14.23
CA ASN A 191 -5.60 13.02 14.45
C ASN A 191 -6.06 12.01 13.39
N MET A 192 -7.09 12.33 12.60
CA MET A 192 -7.51 11.54 11.46
C MET A 192 -7.85 12.46 10.29
N VAL A 193 -7.49 12.07 9.08
CA VAL A 193 -7.86 12.76 7.84
C VAL A 193 -8.52 11.77 6.92
N VAL A 194 -9.75 12.06 6.50
CA VAL A 194 -10.54 11.21 5.63
C VAL A 194 -11.13 12.02 4.49
N HIS A 195 -11.15 11.48 3.28
CA HIS A 195 -11.82 12.14 2.18
C HIS A 195 -13.34 12.08 2.36
N GLY A 196 -14.03 13.19 2.11
CA GLY A 196 -15.48 13.21 2.17
C GLY A 196 -16.10 14.53 1.75
N TRP A 197 -17.43 14.60 1.82
CA TRP A 197 -18.20 15.76 1.43
C TRP A 197 -19.10 16.21 2.59
N PRO A 198 -18.86 17.38 3.22
CA PRO A 198 -19.63 17.82 4.37
C PRO A 198 -21.15 17.85 4.16
N ASN A 199 -21.62 18.18 2.95
CA ASN A 199 -23.04 18.12 2.62
C ASN A 199 -23.59 16.69 2.66
N LEU A 200 -22.85 15.71 2.16
CA LEU A 200 -23.28 14.31 2.20
C LEU A 200 -23.32 13.79 3.64
N ILE A 201 -22.37 14.21 4.49
CA ILE A 201 -22.29 13.78 5.89
C ILE A 201 -23.41 14.44 6.73
N TYR A 202 -23.43 15.78 6.79
CA TYR A 202 -24.20 16.51 7.81
C TYR A 202 -25.62 16.85 7.37
N ARG A 203 -25.86 17.04 6.07
CA ARG A 203 -27.18 17.33 5.52
C ARG A 203 -27.87 16.05 5.07
N ASP A 204 -27.23 15.30 4.19
CA ASP A 204 -27.86 14.17 3.51
C ASP A 204 -27.77 12.87 4.35
N LYS A 205 -26.89 12.84 5.37
CA LYS A 205 -26.60 11.66 6.21
C LYS A 205 -26.35 10.41 5.38
N SER A 206 -25.52 10.58 4.35
CA SER A 206 -25.23 9.54 3.39
C SER A 206 -24.14 8.61 3.90
N TRP A 207 -24.31 7.30 3.69
CA TRP A 207 -23.29 6.31 4.05
C TRP A 207 -22.01 6.40 3.21
N VAL A 208 -22.06 7.11 2.08
CA VAL A 208 -20.89 7.45 1.23
C VAL A 208 -20.39 8.87 1.46
N GLY A 209 -20.79 9.51 2.58
CA GLY A 209 -20.33 10.85 2.93
C GLY A 209 -18.84 10.98 3.16
N VAL A 210 -18.18 9.87 3.56
CA VAL A 210 -16.72 9.70 3.62
C VAL A 210 -16.33 8.37 3.00
N ASN A 211 -15.04 8.18 2.72
CA ASN A 211 -14.47 6.88 2.34
C ASN A 211 -13.52 6.36 3.43
N ALA A 212 -13.77 5.16 3.96
CA ALA A 212 -12.91 4.53 4.98
C ALA A 212 -11.84 3.60 4.39
N GLY A 213 -11.68 3.57 3.07
CA GLY A 213 -10.66 2.79 2.37
C GLY A 213 -9.33 3.51 2.20
N VAL A 214 -9.32 4.83 2.31
CA VAL A 214 -8.11 5.66 2.19
C VAL A 214 -8.16 6.79 3.20
N PHE A 215 -7.34 6.71 4.25
CA PHE A 215 -7.29 7.72 5.30
C PHE A 215 -5.95 7.77 6.03
N LEU A 216 -5.67 8.90 6.65
CA LEU A 216 -4.51 9.10 7.52
C LEU A 216 -4.96 9.07 8.98
N ILE A 217 -4.17 8.47 9.85
CA ILE A 217 -4.39 8.49 11.30
C ILE A 217 -3.05 8.67 12.04
N ARG A 218 -3.02 9.59 13.00
CA ARG A 218 -1.82 9.95 13.76
C ARG A 218 -1.54 8.94 14.86
N ASN A 219 -0.29 8.52 15.01
CA ASN A 219 0.14 7.60 16.06
C ASN A 219 0.08 8.28 17.44
N SER A 220 -1.09 8.16 18.09
CA SER A 220 -1.45 8.93 19.28
C SER A 220 -2.40 8.16 20.19
N GLN A 221 -2.49 8.55 21.47
CA GLN A 221 -3.46 8.00 22.41
C GLN A 221 -4.89 8.15 21.91
N TRP A 222 -5.20 9.28 21.28
CA TRP A 222 -6.52 9.51 20.69
C TRP A 222 -6.86 8.44 19.64
N ALA A 223 -5.88 8.07 18.79
CA ALA A 223 -6.10 7.07 17.76
C ALA A 223 -6.31 5.68 18.37
N MET A 224 -5.58 5.33 19.43
CA MET A 224 -5.82 4.10 20.19
C MET A 224 -7.25 4.03 20.71
N ASP A 225 -7.71 5.08 21.39
CA ASP A 225 -9.09 5.13 21.90
C ASP A 225 -10.13 5.09 20.77
N PHE A 226 -9.84 5.78 19.66
CA PHE A 226 -10.74 5.86 18.51
C PHE A 226 -10.90 4.48 17.85
N LEU A 227 -9.82 3.75 17.66
CA LEU A 227 -9.83 2.39 17.10
C LEU A 227 -10.65 1.43 17.98
N ASP A 228 -10.57 1.55 19.31
CA ASP A 228 -11.39 0.73 20.23
C ASP A 228 -12.89 1.05 20.09
N VAL A 229 -13.27 2.33 20.00
CA VAL A 229 -14.66 2.75 19.79
C VAL A 229 -15.17 2.33 18.43
N TRP A 230 -14.35 2.46 17.38
CA TRP A 230 -14.71 2.06 16.03
C TRP A 230 -14.87 0.54 15.93
N ALA A 231 -13.96 -0.24 16.53
CA ALA A 231 -14.05 -1.69 16.61
C ALA A 231 -15.29 -2.19 17.34
N TYR A 232 -15.84 -1.42 18.29
CA TYR A 232 -17.05 -1.77 19.03
C TYR A 232 -18.31 -1.83 18.15
N MET A 233 -18.25 -1.24 16.94
CA MET A 233 -19.32 -1.37 15.94
C MET A 233 -19.10 -2.54 14.97
N GLY A 234 -17.98 -3.25 15.09
CA GLY A 234 -17.60 -4.39 14.27
C GLY A 234 -17.98 -5.76 14.83
N PRO A 235 -17.69 -6.85 14.10
CA PRO A 235 -18.17 -8.21 14.40
C PRO A 235 -17.71 -8.80 15.74
N LYS A 236 -16.67 -8.24 16.35
CA LYS A 236 -16.21 -8.64 17.68
C LYS A 236 -17.23 -8.27 18.77
N SER A 237 -18.02 -7.22 18.54
CA SER A 237 -18.98 -6.70 19.52
C SER A 237 -20.21 -7.60 19.66
N PRO A 238 -20.70 -7.84 20.89
CA PRO A 238 -21.98 -8.54 21.09
C PRO A 238 -23.17 -7.74 20.52
N HIS A 239 -22.98 -6.47 20.17
CA HIS A 239 -24.00 -5.60 19.59
C HIS A 239 -23.86 -5.40 18.09
N PHE A 240 -23.04 -6.20 17.39
CA PHE A 240 -22.79 -6.03 15.95
C PHE A 240 -24.07 -5.96 15.11
N ILE A 241 -25.04 -6.86 15.35
CA ILE A 241 -26.34 -6.87 14.67
C ILE A 241 -27.13 -5.59 14.98
N ASN A 242 -27.11 -5.14 16.24
CA ASN A 242 -27.78 -3.91 16.65
C ASN A 242 -27.14 -2.68 16.00
N TRP A 243 -25.82 -2.66 15.84
CA TRP A 243 -25.12 -1.58 15.14
C TRP A 243 -25.55 -1.50 13.67
N GLY A 244 -25.70 -2.62 12.96
CA GLY A 244 -26.24 -2.61 11.59
C GLY A 244 -27.61 -1.90 11.51
N ARG A 245 -28.51 -2.19 12.45
CA ARG A 245 -29.81 -1.52 12.56
C ARG A 245 -29.67 -0.02 12.88
N VAL A 246 -28.88 0.35 13.88
CA VAL A 246 -28.66 1.76 14.28
C VAL A 246 -28.07 2.57 13.13
N LEU A 247 -27.10 2.01 12.40
CA LEU A 247 -26.48 2.67 11.25
C LEU A 247 -27.50 2.88 10.13
N ARG A 248 -28.35 1.90 9.86
CA ARG A 248 -29.42 1.99 8.85
C ARG A 248 -30.53 2.99 9.23
N GLU A 249 -30.86 3.09 10.53
CA GLU A 249 -31.79 4.10 11.04
C GLU A 249 -31.19 5.51 10.99
N THR A 250 -29.86 5.64 11.07
CA THR A 250 -29.16 6.93 11.09
C THR A 250 -28.84 7.47 9.69
N LEU A 251 -28.51 6.58 8.75
CA LEU A 251 -28.00 6.91 7.41
C LEU A 251 -29.07 6.66 6.35
N ASN A 252 -29.47 7.72 5.64
CA ASN A 252 -30.70 7.73 4.83
C ASN A 252 -30.67 6.78 3.62
N ASP A 253 -29.47 6.51 3.09
CA ASP A 253 -29.24 5.79 1.85
C ASP A 253 -28.33 4.55 2.04
N LYS A 254 -28.17 4.08 3.29
CA LYS A 254 -27.34 2.92 3.58
C LYS A 254 -27.87 1.68 2.86
N MET A 255 -27.02 1.12 2.00
CA MET A 255 -27.40 0.00 1.12
C MET A 255 -27.45 -1.35 1.86
N PHE A 256 -26.43 -1.65 2.67
CA PHE A 256 -26.27 -2.96 3.30
C PHE A 256 -26.83 -2.99 4.73
N PRO A 257 -27.51 -4.07 5.16
CA PRO A 257 -28.09 -4.15 6.49
C PRO A 257 -27.06 -4.35 7.61
N GLU A 258 -25.91 -4.98 7.31
CA GLU A 258 -24.85 -5.21 8.29
C GLU A 258 -24.10 -3.92 8.65
N SER A 259 -23.41 -3.94 9.79
CA SER A 259 -22.48 -2.87 10.18
C SER A 259 -21.17 -2.97 9.39
N ASP A 260 -20.77 -1.85 8.81
CA ASP A 260 -19.51 -1.66 8.08
C ASP A 260 -18.72 -0.47 8.66
N ASP A 261 -17.40 -0.53 8.47
CA ASP A 261 -16.44 0.42 9.01
C ASP A 261 -16.69 1.85 8.50
N GLN A 262 -17.05 2.00 7.22
CA GLN A 262 -17.36 3.31 6.63
C GLN A 262 -18.61 3.94 7.24
N SER A 263 -19.72 3.20 7.30
CA SER A 263 -20.96 3.66 7.92
C SER A 263 -20.77 3.99 9.40
N ALA A 264 -19.99 3.17 10.12
CA ALA A 264 -19.60 3.44 11.50
C ALA A 264 -18.81 4.75 11.65
N LEU A 265 -17.90 5.05 10.72
CA LEU A 265 -17.18 6.32 10.70
C LEU A 265 -18.09 7.52 10.45
N VAL A 266 -19.03 7.42 9.50
CA VAL A 266 -20.05 8.46 9.28
C VAL A 266 -20.89 8.66 10.54
N TYR A 267 -21.30 7.58 11.21
CA TYR A 267 -22.03 7.66 12.46
C TYR A 267 -21.22 8.38 13.55
N LEU A 268 -19.93 8.10 13.69
CA LEU A 268 -19.06 8.80 14.65
C LEU A 268 -18.91 10.29 14.33
N LEU A 269 -18.86 10.67 13.05
CA LEU A 269 -18.87 12.08 12.62
C LEU A 269 -20.20 12.79 12.97
N LEU A 270 -21.32 12.06 12.96
CA LEU A 270 -22.64 12.61 13.26
C LEU A 270 -22.99 12.59 14.76
N LYS A 271 -22.50 11.59 15.51
CA LYS A 271 -22.98 11.24 16.85
C LYS A 271 -21.88 11.02 17.89
N GLY A 272 -20.61 10.99 17.50
CA GLY A 272 -19.47 10.68 18.39
C GLY A 272 -19.15 11.79 19.41
N GLY A 273 -19.66 13.00 19.22
CA GLY A 273 -19.36 14.15 20.07
C GLY A 273 -17.96 14.73 19.83
N LYS A 274 -17.69 15.88 20.46
CA LYS A 274 -16.51 16.72 20.20
C LYS A 274 -15.16 16.02 20.38
N LYS A 275 -15.07 15.03 21.28
CA LYS A 275 -13.86 14.21 21.46
C LYS A 275 -13.38 13.60 20.14
N TRP A 276 -14.31 13.18 19.27
CA TRP A 276 -13.99 12.57 17.98
C TRP A 276 -14.11 13.57 16.84
N THR A 277 -15.22 14.31 16.77
CA THR A 277 -15.52 15.17 15.61
C THR A 277 -14.50 16.29 15.43
N ASP A 278 -13.98 16.86 16.52
CA ASP A 278 -13.02 17.97 16.46
C ASP A 278 -11.61 17.49 16.07
N LYS A 279 -11.40 16.17 15.94
CA LYS A 279 -10.12 15.53 15.64
C LYS A 279 -10.09 14.81 14.27
N ILE A 280 -11.23 14.73 13.60
CA ILE A 280 -11.36 14.13 12.26
C ILE A 280 -11.51 15.26 11.24
N TYR A 281 -10.52 15.40 10.37
CA TYR A 281 -10.56 16.33 9.25
C TYR A 281 -11.21 15.66 8.04
N VAL A 282 -12.26 16.28 7.50
CA VAL A 282 -12.92 15.84 6.26
C VAL A 282 -12.31 16.60 5.08
N GLU A 283 -11.36 15.96 4.38
CA GLU A 283 -10.66 16.53 3.23
C GLU A 283 -11.54 16.52 1.97
N ASN A 284 -11.69 17.69 1.35
CA ASN A 284 -12.50 17.90 0.15
C ASN A 284 -11.88 18.88 -0.86
N GLU A 285 -10.69 19.42 -0.58
CA GLU A 285 -9.98 20.34 -1.47
C GLU A 285 -9.27 19.58 -2.59
N TYR A 286 -8.77 18.38 -2.31
CA TYR A 286 -8.25 17.43 -3.30
C TYR A 286 -8.80 16.02 -3.07
N PHE A 287 -8.73 15.19 -4.10
CA PHE A 287 -9.16 13.80 -4.01
C PHE A 287 -8.08 12.95 -3.34
N LEU A 288 -8.03 12.99 -2.00
CA LEU A 288 -7.30 11.98 -1.23
C LEU A 288 -7.81 10.58 -1.58
N HIS A 289 -9.12 10.46 -1.82
CA HIS A 289 -9.78 9.32 -2.45
C HIS A 289 -10.66 9.81 -3.61
N GLY A 290 -10.53 9.19 -4.77
CA GLY A 290 -11.38 9.42 -5.94
C GLY A 290 -12.07 8.14 -6.39
N TYR A 291 -13.40 8.18 -6.55
CA TYR A 291 -14.18 7.03 -7.01
C TYR A 291 -13.85 6.69 -8.47
N TRP A 292 -13.51 5.44 -8.75
CA TRP A 292 -12.92 5.06 -10.04
C TRP A 292 -13.76 5.39 -11.28
N LEU A 293 -15.10 5.31 -11.21
CA LEU A 293 -15.97 5.65 -12.34
C LEU A 293 -15.83 7.11 -12.79
N ASP A 294 -15.43 8.01 -11.89
CA ASP A 294 -15.24 9.42 -12.22
C ASP A 294 -13.97 9.66 -13.05
N PHE A 295 -13.01 8.71 -13.06
CA PHE A 295 -11.66 8.89 -13.59
C PHE A 295 -11.22 7.87 -14.64
N ALA A 296 -11.69 6.63 -14.60
CA ALA A 296 -11.17 5.52 -15.42
C ALA A 296 -11.17 5.81 -16.94
N ASN A 297 -12.18 6.57 -17.40
CA ASN A 297 -12.33 6.97 -18.80
C ASN A 297 -11.66 8.32 -19.14
N LYS A 298 -11.10 9.01 -18.15
CA LYS A 298 -10.51 10.36 -18.29
C LYS A 298 -8.99 10.39 -18.21
N PHE A 299 -8.33 9.27 -17.87
CA PHE A 299 -6.86 9.23 -17.71
C PHE A 299 -6.08 9.72 -18.93
N ASP A 300 -6.48 9.38 -20.15
CA ASP A 300 -5.84 9.86 -21.37
C ASP A 300 -5.95 11.38 -21.52
N GLU A 301 -7.10 11.96 -21.16
CA GLU A 301 -7.31 13.41 -21.18
C GLU A 301 -6.48 14.11 -20.09
N ILE A 302 -6.46 13.54 -18.89
CA ILE A 302 -5.65 14.04 -17.76
C ILE A 302 -4.17 14.05 -18.14
N ALA A 303 -3.65 12.95 -18.71
CA ALA A 303 -2.27 12.84 -19.19
C ALA A 303 -1.95 13.90 -20.26
N LYS A 304 -2.81 14.05 -21.27
CA LYS A 304 -2.62 15.03 -22.35
C LYS A 304 -2.59 16.47 -21.83
N LYS A 305 -3.50 16.82 -20.91
CA LYS A 305 -3.52 18.14 -20.27
C LYS A 305 -2.23 18.39 -19.48
N TYR A 306 -1.79 17.39 -18.71
CA TYR A 306 -0.57 17.47 -17.93
C TYR A 306 0.68 17.73 -18.80
N TYR A 307 0.88 16.94 -19.86
CA TYR A 307 2.08 17.06 -20.71
C TYR A 307 2.10 18.29 -21.63
N SER A 308 0.94 18.84 -21.98
CA SER A 308 0.86 20.00 -22.88
C SER A 308 1.21 21.33 -22.20
N ARG A 309 1.09 21.42 -20.87
CA ARG A 309 1.23 22.69 -20.13
C ARG A 309 2.66 23.17 -19.95
N VAL A 310 3.59 22.26 -19.60
CA VAL A 310 4.93 22.68 -19.18
C VAL A 310 5.97 21.79 -19.84
N LYS A 311 6.81 22.37 -20.71
CA LYS A 311 7.96 21.67 -21.30
C LYS A 311 8.90 21.12 -20.21
N LYS A 312 9.02 21.84 -19.09
CA LYS A 312 9.82 21.41 -17.94
C LYS A 312 9.30 20.10 -17.34
N LEU A 313 7.99 19.91 -17.16
CA LEU A 313 7.41 18.65 -16.66
C LEU A 313 7.67 17.42 -17.56
N ARG A 314 8.03 17.64 -18.83
CA ARG A 314 8.37 16.54 -19.75
C ARG A 314 9.85 16.17 -19.73
N ARG A 315 10.70 17.01 -19.15
CA ARG A 315 12.14 16.78 -19.09
C ARG A 315 12.45 15.55 -18.24
N ALA A 316 13.33 14.69 -18.74
CA ALA A 316 13.89 13.60 -17.97
C ALA A 316 14.60 14.12 -16.71
N HIS A 317 14.31 13.52 -15.57
CA HIS A 317 14.87 13.88 -14.28
C HIS A 317 15.05 12.63 -13.41
N THR A 318 15.82 12.76 -12.34
CA THR A 318 16.02 11.68 -11.37
C THR A 318 14.76 11.52 -10.51
N GLU A 319 14.47 10.30 -10.03
CA GLU A 319 13.32 10.07 -9.12
C GLU A 319 13.36 11.00 -7.89
N VAL A 320 14.56 11.28 -7.36
CA VAL A 320 14.78 12.19 -6.22
C VAL A 320 14.34 13.63 -6.51
N ALA A 321 14.36 14.05 -7.78
CA ALA A 321 13.93 15.38 -8.18
C ALA A 321 12.42 15.48 -8.41
N SER A 322 11.67 14.37 -8.44
CA SER A 322 10.23 14.33 -8.79
C SER A 322 9.39 15.30 -7.96
N GLU A 323 9.69 15.45 -6.66
CA GLU A 323 8.96 16.37 -5.77
C GLU A 323 9.05 17.85 -6.23
N SER A 324 10.21 18.26 -6.76
CA SER A 324 10.39 19.64 -7.25
C SER A 324 9.58 19.92 -8.53
N TYR A 325 9.38 18.90 -9.36
CA TYR A 325 8.53 18.98 -10.56
C TYR A 325 7.05 18.99 -10.17
N ALA A 326 6.66 18.27 -9.12
CA ALA A 326 5.31 18.31 -8.57
C ALA A 326 4.91 19.72 -8.10
N ALA A 327 5.84 20.47 -7.49
CA ALA A 327 5.60 21.83 -7.01
C ALA A 327 5.33 22.83 -8.16
N GLU A 328 5.76 22.55 -9.39
CA GLU A 328 5.48 23.39 -10.56
C GLU A 328 4.03 23.30 -11.06
N ARG A 329 3.23 22.41 -10.46
CA ARG A 329 1.80 22.22 -10.77
C ARG A 329 0.87 23.28 -10.19
N VAL A 330 1.32 24.13 -9.27
CA VAL A 330 0.42 24.99 -8.48
C VAL A 330 -0.24 26.04 -9.39
N GLY A 331 -1.46 25.75 -9.86
CA GLY A 331 -2.22 26.64 -10.73
C GLY A 331 -3.19 25.92 -11.68
N GLY A 332 -4.33 25.48 -11.17
CA GLY A 332 -5.56 25.33 -11.96
C GLY A 332 -5.63 24.20 -12.99
N ASP A 333 -5.42 22.94 -12.58
CA ASP A 333 -5.68 21.77 -13.41
C ASP A 333 -6.87 20.95 -12.90
N GLY A 334 -7.62 20.35 -13.85
CA GLY A 334 -8.66 19.38 -13.53
C GLY A 334 -8.11 18.35 -12.55
N LYS A 335 -8.76 18.24 -11.39
CA LYS A 335 -8.24 17.56 -10.20
C LYS A 335 -7.88 16.11 -10.52
N ARG A 336 -6.59 15.85 -10.75
CA ARG A 336 -6.05 14.50 -10.80
C ARG A 336 -6.14 13.90 -9.39
N PRO A 337 -6.71 12.70 -9.24
CA PRO A 337 -6.89 12.13 -7.91
C PRO A 337 -5.56 11.61 -7.36
N CYS A 338 -5.32 11.83 -6.06
CA CYS A 338 -4.20 11.20 -5.36
C CYS A 338 -4.32 9.68 -5.47
N VAL A 339 -5.50 9.18 -5.10
CA VAL A 339 -5.85 7.77 -5.15
C VAL A 339 -7.11 7.59 -5.98
N THR A 340 -7.07 6.65 -6.93
CA THR A 340 -8.27 6.13 -7.59
C THR A 340 -8.65 4.81 -6.92
N HIS A 341 -9.81 4.76 -6.29
CA HIS A 341 -10.28 3.61 -5.52
C HIS A 341 -11.40 2.89 -6.26
N PHE A 342 -11.19 1.60 -6.50
CA PHE A 342 -12.11 0.74 -7.22
C PHE A 342 -13.17 0.13 -6.29
N THR A 343 -13.75 0.97 -5.43
CA THR A 343 -14.81 0.56 -4.49
C THR A 343 -15.93 -0.17 -5.24
N GLY A 344 -16.28 -1.36 -4.75
CA GLY A 344 -17.28 -2.23 -5.37
C GLY A 344 -16.70 -3.27 -6.35
N CYS A 345 -15.47 -3.11 -6.83
CA CYS A 345 -14.80 -4.11 -7.65
C CYS A 345 -14.22 -5.23 -6.77
N GLN A 346 -14.90 -6.38 -6.74
CA GLN A 346 -14.46 -7.52 -5.93
C GLN A 346 -13.49 -8.42 -6.70
N LEU A 347 -12.23 -7.98 -6.85
CA LEU A 347 -11.21 -8.70 -7.62
C LEU A 347 -11.00 -10.14 -7.17
N CYS A 348 -11.03 -10.34 -5.85
CA CYS A 348 -10.60 -11.58 -5.25
C CYS A 348 -11.70 -12.64 -5.16
N SER A 349 -12.94 -12.23 -4.87
CA SER A 349 -14.09 -13.14 -4.88
C SER A 349 -14.60 -13.38 -6.30
N GLY A 350 -14.68 -12.33 -7.12
CA GLY A 350 -15.27 -12.37 -8.46
C GLY A 350 -16.79 -12.19 -8.49
N ASP A 351 -17.45 -11.98 -7.36
CA ASP A 351 -18.92 -12.12 -7.23
C ASP A 351 -19.73 -10.96 -7.86
N ILE A 352 -19.14 -9.76 -8.02
CA ILE A 352 -19.88 -8.52 -8.41
C ILE A 352 -19.42 -7.92 -9.76
N ASN A 353 -18.43 -8.51 -10.43
CA ASN A 353 -17.95 -7.99 -11.72
C ASN A 353 -18.86 -8.50 -12.86
N THR A 354 -20.03 -7.89 -13.05
CA THR A 354 -20.98 -8.28 -14.12
C THR A 354 -20.45 -8.00 -15.52
N ASP A 355 -19.42 -7.15 -15.64
CA ASP A 355 -18.65 -6.92 -16.86
C ASP A 355 -17.14 -6.77 -16.55
N ASN A 356 -16.32 -6.64 -17.60
CA ASN A 356 -14.88 -6.44 -17.48
C ASN A 356 -14.49 -4.98 -17.15
N SER A 357 -15.43 -4.10 -16.78
CA SER A 357 -15.14 -2.67 -16.57
C SER A 357 -14.17 -2.45 -15.41
N CYS A 358 -14.30 -3.22 -14.33
CA CYS A 358 -13.38 -3.17 -13.19
C CYS A 358 -11.94 -3.51 -13.59
N THR A 359 -11.73 -4.63 -14.29
CA THR A 359 -10.38 -5.06 -14.68
C THR A 359 -9.76 -4.13 -15.71
N VAL A 360 -10.53 -3.72 -16.74
CA VAL A 360 -10.08 -2.75 -17.76
C VAL A 360 -9.76 -1.40 -17.12
N GLY A 361 -10.62 -0.91 -16.23
CA GLY A 361 -10.41 0.34 -15.51
C GLY A 361 -9.15 0.28 -14.63
N MET A 362 -8.93 -0.82 -13.92
CA MET A 362 -7.75 -1.02 -13.07
C MET A 362 -6.47 -1.09 -13.89
N GLU A 363 -6.45 -1.82 -15.00
CA GLU A 363 -5.29 -1.85 -15.89
C GLU A 363 -4.92 -0.46 -16.38
N ARG A 364 -5.92 0.32 -16.81
CA ARG A 364 -5.72 1.71 -17.23
C ARG A 364 -5.21 2.59 -16.10
N ALA A 365 -5.74 2.47 -14.90
CA ALA A 365 -5.28 3.23 -13.73
C ALA A 365 -3.84 2.87 -13.33
N LEU A 366 -3.52 1.57 -13.30
CA LEU A 366 -2.17 1.07 -12.99
C LEU A 366 -1.16 1.53 -14.03
N ASN A 367 -1.47 1.42 -15.32
CA ASN A 367 -0.57 1.84 -16.40
C ASN A 367 -0.44 3.38 -16.45
N PHE A 368 -1.51 4.11 -16.14
CA PHE A 368 -1.47 5.57 -15.99
C PHE A 368 -0.52 5.99 -14.86
N ALA A 369 -0.58 5.31 -13.70
CA ALA A 369 0.34 5.51 -12.59
C ALA A 369 1.79 5.12 -12.95
N ASP A 370 1.97 3.94 -13.52
CA ASP A 370 3.27 3.37 -13.89
C ASP A 370 3.98 4.21 -14.96
N ASN A 371 3.24 4.88 -15.84
CA ASN A 371 3.80 5.84 -16.80
C ASN A 371 4.57 6.99 -16.14
N GLN A 372 4.21 7.39 -14.92
CA GLN A 372 4.91 8.46 -14.21
C GLN A 372 6.20 7.95 -13.58
N VAL A 373 6.21 6.67 -13.19
CA VAL A 373 7.41 5.97 -12.70
C VAL A 373 8.37 5.72 -13.86
N LEU A 374 7.91 5.01 -14.90
CA LEU A 374 8.71 4.59 -16.04
C LEU A 374 9.31 5.75 -16.84
N ARG A 375 8.69 6.92 -16.80
CA ARG A 375 9.23 8.15 -17.38
C ARG A 375 10.62 8.48 -16.85
N ASN A 376 10.88 8.25 -15.57
CA ASN A 376 12.21 8.45 -14.98
C ASN A 376 13.24 7.41 -15.44
N TYR A 377 12.77 6.31 -16.01
CA TYR A 377 13.59 5.27 -16.64
C TYR A 377 13.62 5.41 -18.18
N GLY A 378 13.01 6.45 -18.74
CA GLY A 378 13.01 6.71 -20.18
C GLY A 378 11.99 5.88 -20.97
N PHE A 379 10.96 5.32 -20.33
CA PHE A 379 9.93 4.52 -21.00
C PHE A 379 8.51 5.00 -20.69
N VAL A 380 7.57 4.62 -21.56
CA VAL A 380 6.14 4.88 -21.38
C VAL A 380 5.31 3.79 -22.04
N HIS A 381 4.18 3.44 -21.43
CA HIS A 381 3.07 2.74 -22.07
C HIS A 381 2.40 3.71 -23.07
N PRO A 382 2.48 3.47 -24.39
CA PRO A 382 1.86 4.35 -25.38
C PRO A 382 0.33 4.27 -25.38
N ASP A 383 -0.21 3.15 -24.91
CA ASP A 383 -1.63 2.92 -24.67
C ASP A 383 -1.77 2.35 -23.25
N ILE A 384 -2.44 3.10 -22.36
CA ILE A 384 -2.67 2.66 -20.99
C ILE A 384 -3.63 1.46 -20.88
N GLY A 385 -4.31 1.07 -21.97
CA GLY A 385 -5.02 -0.21 -22.05
C GLY A 385 -4.11 -1.43 -22.28
N ASN A 386 -2.83 -1.24 -22.59
CA ASN A 386 -1.89 -2.32 -22.87
C ASN A 386 -0.64 -2.22 -21.99
N GLY A 387 -0.62 -2.97 -20.89
CA GLY A 387 0.50 -2.95 -19.94
C GLY A 387 1.76 -3.70 -20.40
N SER A 388 1.73 -4.37 -21.55
CA SER A 388 2.86 -5.17 -22.04
C SER A 388 3.77 -4.41 -23.01
N LEU A 389 3.28 -3.33 -23.61
CA LEU A 389 4.02 -2.55 -24.60
C LEU A 389 4.64 -1.32 -23.96
N LEU A 390 5.96 -1.21 -24.03
CA LEU A 390 6.71 -0.02 -23.62
C LEU A 390 7.44 0.57 -24.82
N LEU A 391 7.39 1.89 -24.96
CA LEU A 391 8.20 2.63 -25.93
C LEU A 391 9.21 3.51 -25.20
N PRO A 392 10.45 3.63 -25.73
CA PRO A 392 11.39 4.60 -25.22
C PRO A 392 10.86 6.01 -25.48
N LEU A 393 11.05 6.90 -24.50
CA LEU A 393 10.77 8.32 -24.67
C LEU A 393 11.88 8.97 -25.49
N SER A 394 11.48 9.79 -26.46
CA SER A 394 12.41 10.71 -27.11
C SER A 394 12.92 11.74 -26.10
N PHE A 395 14.16 12.18 -26.27
CA PHE A 395 14.64 13.37 -25.56
C PHE A 395 13.81 14.59 -25.99
N ASP A 396 13.19 15.28 -25.02
CA ASP A 396 12.34 16.48 -25.19
C ASP A 396 13.09 17.82 -25.06
#